data_AF-A0AAN9GKR1-F1
#
_entry.id   AF-A0AAN9GKR1-F1
#
_cell.length_a   1.000
_cell.length_b   1.000
_cell.length_c   1.000
_cell.angle_alpha   90.00
_cell.angle_beta   90.00
_cell.angle_gamma   90.00
#
_symmetry.space_group_name_H-M   'P 1'
#
loop_
_entity.id
_entity.type
_entity.pdbx_description
1 polymer ?
#
loop_
_entity_poly.entity_id
_entity_poly.type
_entity_poly.pdbx_seq_one_letter_code
_entity_poly.pdbx_strand_id
1 'polypeptide(L)'
;MSVSHPLLKLLKVSVLELHREVGCIRDSNLKLHPLCQIVEDIFRLGLLRHGSWFNKVDYWTVLLKLSPRAGPGIYHLLDFAKECKKTMTDQGRGRLFIRACLVKNQLAAVVRLLRGDTVVLNTHYDPCLSILRDDILTEIFLSLLEEVQRITFRLNLKNASFLDETWELAELRDFEFVPCDVLGIQFQSVDEHLIVTEVEKGGVAAEDNKVQVGDIVDEMFGHCLKGARKSKVKELFQLYRGIPVYASFIKAKDSYGHIHRHVSKLLRKADIILVTPRHRARVKKQEADGSPGKNRKPLHALLPEEEQDEIPVHGPDGKAAYEVIYRGVHILKGDGRVDRIHDAVGAIVNNPNKLEEVVTISTTETSIVVTKKSDGKLLMEHSYTEVSACGRRTDFMNYFAYIAGDTTCNLAKNFQCHIFESEHADEAKIILCSIAQGFERTQWFL
;
A
#
# COMPACT_ATOMS: atom_id res chain seq x y z
N MET A 1 41.17 -12.10 -29.03
CA MET A 1 40.27 -10.93 -29.07
C MET A 1 39.24 -11.09 -27.98
N SER A 2 39.04 -10.10 -27.11
CA SER A 2 38.01 -10.14 -26.08
C SER A 2 36.65 -9.99 -26.76
N VAL A 3 35.91 -11.09 -26.91
CA VAL A 3 34.52 -11.09 -27.38
C VAL A 3 33.68 -10.51 -26.24
N SER A 4 33.57 -9.19 -26.18
CA SER A 4 32.85 -8.50 -25.10
C SER A 4 31.90 -7.48 -25.66
N HIS A 5 30.61 -7.61 -25.32
CA HIS A 5 29.58 -6.64 -25.69
C HIS A 5 29.34 -5.64 -24.55
N PRO A 6 29.17 -4.33 -24.81
CA PRO A 6 28.92 -3.33 -23.76
C PRO A 6 27.75 -3.66 -22.83
N LEU A 7 26.61 -4.11 -23.38
CA LEU A 7 25.45 -4.50 -22.57
C LEU A 7 25.75 -5.68 -21.62
N LEU A 8 26.58 -6.65 -22.03
CA LEU A 8 26.94 -7.78 -21.15
C LEU A 8 27.89 -7.33 -20.02
N LYS A 9 28.75 -6.33 -20.28
CA LYS A 9 29.56 -5.71 -19.22
C LYS A 9 28.68 -4.96 -18.21
N LEU A 10 27.72 -4.18 -18.70
CA LEU A 10 26.77 -3.47 -17.84
C LEU A 10 25.91 -4.45 -17.04
N LEU A 11 25.44 -5.53 -17.67
CA LEU A 11 24.69 -6.58 -17.00
C LEU A 11 25.51 -7.21 -15.87
N LYS A 12 26.78 -7.56 -16.15
CA LYS A 12 27.69 -8.08 -15.14
C LYS A 12 27.85 -7.14 -13.94
N VAL A 13 28.02 -5.84 -14.18
CA VAL A 13 28.09 -4.84 -13.11
C VAL A 13 26.81 -4.80 -12.29
N SER A 14 25.64 -4.73 -12.95
CA SER A 14 24.34 -4.69 -12.29
C SER A 14 24.07 -5.94 -11.44
N VAL A 15 24.43 -7.13 -11.94
CA VAL A 15 24.33 -8.39 -11.21
C VAL A 15 25.21 -8.38 -9.96
N LEU A 16 26.47 -7.93 -10.08
CA LEU A 16 27.38 -7.82 -8.94
C LEU A 16 26.87 -6.82 -7.88
N GLU A 17 26.27 -5.71 -8.30
CA GLU A 17 25.70 -4.72 -7.38
C GLU A 17 24.48 -5.24 -6.62
N LEU A 18 23.66 -6.08 -7.26
CA LEU A 18 22.50 -6.72 -6.64
C LEU A 18 22.88 -7.89 -5.74
N HIS A 19 23.95 -8.63 -6.04
CA HIS A 19 24.48 -9.66 -5.13
C HIS A 19 24.97 -9.10 -3.79
N ARG A 20 25.35 -7.82 -3.76
CA ARG A 20 25.79 -7.11 -2.55
C ARG A 20 24.61 -6.63 -1.69
N GLU A 21 23.39 -6.68 -2.20
CA GLU A 21 22.20 -6.32 -1.44
C GLU A 21 21.88 -7.40 -0.41
N VAL A 22 21.46 -6.97 0.78
CA VAL A 22 21.07 -7.89 1.85
C VAL A 22 19.58 -8.22 1.72
N GLY A 23 19.25 -9.51 1.72
CA GLY A 23 17.87 -9.99 1.67
C GLY A 23 17.28 -10.04 0.26
N CYS A 24 15.95 -9.98 0.15
CA CYS A 24 15.26 -10.07 -1.14
C CYS A 24 15.16 -8.70 -1.83
N ILE A 25 15.34 -8.69 -3.15
CA ILE A 25 15.15 -7.50 -3.98
C ILE A 25 13.65 -7.23 -4.16
N ARG A 26 13.22 -6.01 -3.83
CA ARG A 26 11.84 -5.52 -3.95
C ARG A 26 11.77 -4.34 -4.93
N ASP A 27 10.56 -3.88 -5.26
CA ASP A 27 10.36 -2.76 -6.19
C ASP A 27 11.01 -1.45 -5.76
N SER A 28 11.19 -1.24 -4.45
CA SER A 28 11.86 -0.05 -3.92
C SER A 28 13.39 -0.04 -4.12
N ASN A 29 13.99 -1.16 -4.56
CA ASN A 29 15.42 -1.25 -4.75
C ASN A 29 15.85 -0.52 -6.04
N LEU A 30 16.63 0.56 -5.89
CA LEU A 30 17.05 1.41 -7.00
C LEU A 30 17.94 0.67 -8.03
N LYS A 31 18.61 -0.42 -7.64
CA LYS A 31 19.47 -1.23 -8.53
C LYS A 31 18.69 -2.22 -9.39
N LEU A 32 17.39 -2.44 -9.11
CA LEU A 32 16.53 -3.30 -9.91
C LEU A 32 16.30 -2.73 -11.31
N HIS A 33 16.09 -1.42 -11.42
CA HIS A 33 15.79 -0.79 -12.70
C HIS A 33 16.90 -0.98 -13.75
N PRO A 34 18.19 -0.70 -13.45
CA PRO A 34 19.28 -0.95 -14.38
C PRO A 34 19.31 -2.38 -14.91
N LEU A 35 19.15 -3.38 -14.04
CA LEU A 35 19.10 -4.79 -14.43
C LEU A 35 18.00 -5.03 -15.48
N CYS A 36 16.77 -4.64 -15.15
CA CYS A 36 15.60 -4.83 -15.99
C CYS A 36 15.74 -4.13 -17.35
N GLN A 37 16.26 -2.90 -17.35
CA GLN A 37 16.50 -2.12 -18.57
C GLN A 37 17.55 -2.80 -19.46
N ILE A 38 18.67 -3.26 -18.89
CA ILE A 38 19.72 -3.93 -19.66
C ILE A 38 19.20 -5.22 -20.29
N VAL A 39 18.40 -6.01 -19.56
CA VAL A 39 17.77 -7.22 -20.09
C VAL A 39 16.79 -6.88 -21.22
N GLU A 40 15.96 -5.85 -21.06
CA GLU A 40 15.09 -5.35 -22.13
C GLU A 40 15.90 -4.92 -23.36
N ASP A 41 17.00 -4.18 -23.17
CA ASP A 41 17.86 -3.71 -24.25
C ASP A 41 18.51 -4.87 -25.00
N ILE A 42 18.94 -5.93 -24.30
CA ILE A 42 19.46 -7.15 -24.93
C ILE A 42 18.38 -7.83 -25.77
N PHE A 43 17.15 -7.95 -25.25
CA PHE A 43 16.03 -8.51 -26.02
C PHE A 43 15.63 -7.64 -27.20
N ARG A 44 15.84 -6.33 -27.15
CA ARG A 44 15.51 -5.42 -28.26
C ARG A 44 16.65 -5.30 -29.29
N LEU A 45 17.88 -5.64 -28.89
CA LEU A 45 19.08 -5.50 -29.71
C LEU A 45 19.03 -6.40 -30.96
N GLY A 46 19.16 -5.76 -32.12
CA GLY A 46 19.14 -6.45 -33.41
C GLY A 46 17.75 -6.91 -33.85
N LEU A 47 16.66 -6.47 -33.22
CA LEU A 47 15.32 -6.78 -33.74
C LEU A 47 15.12 -6.22 -35.15
N LEU A 48 14.76 -7.12 -36.07
CA LEU A 48 14.46 -6.80 -37.45
C LEU A 48 13.08 -6.14 -37.52
N ARG A 49 13.02 -4.95 -38.12
CA ARG A 49 11.76 -4.23 -38.36
C ARG A 49 11.05 -4.83 -39.56
N HIS A 50 10.29 -5.90 -39.34
CA HIS A 50 9.41 -6.48 -40.35
C HIS A 50 7.98 -5.95 -40.16
N GLY A 51 7.61 -4.90 -40.90
CA GLY A 51 6.23 -4.38 -40.87
C GLY A 51 6.07 -3.03 -41.58
N SER A 52 4.86 -2.79 -42.09
CA SER A 52 4.36 -1.46 -42.45
C SER A 52 4.41 -0.53 -41.23
N TRP A 53 4.35 0.79 -41.44
CA TRP A 53 4.42 1.83 -40.39
C TRP A 53 3.49 1.58 -39.18
N PHE A 54 2.44 0.77 -39.37
CA PHE A 54 1.43 0.41 -38.37
C PHE A 54 1.71 -0.83 -37.50
N ASN A 55 2.66 -1.71 -37.86
CA ASN A 55 2.97 -2.93 -37.08
C ASN A 55 4.46 -2.97 -36.71
N LYS A 56 4.82 -2.25 -35.64
CA LYS A 56 6.19 -2.27 -35.11
C LYS A 56 6.37 -3.52 -34.23
N VAL A 57 7.11 -4.51 -34.74
CA VAL A 57 7.53 -5.69 -33.97
C VAL A 57 8.38 -5.23 -32.78
N ASP A 58 7.97 -5.63 -31.58
CA ASP A 58 8.73 -5.44 -30.33
C ASP A 58 9.17 -6.82 -29.77
N TYR A 59 10.13 -6.86 -28.85
CA TYR A 59 10.68 -8.13 -28.33
C TYR A 59 9.60 -9.00 -27.70
N TRP A 60 8.60 -8.38 -27.06
CA TRP A 60 7.45 -9.09 -26.51
C TRP A 60 6.69 -9.91 -27.56
N THR A 61 6.45 -9.33 -28.73
CA THR A 61 5.74 -10.01 -29.82
C THR A 61 6.50 -11.23 -30.33
N VAL A 62 7.84 -11.21 -30.25
CA VAL A 62 8.69 -12.35 -30.59
C VAL A 62 8.62 -13.42 -29.51
N LEU A 63 8.69 -13.03 -28.23
CA LEU A 63 8.58 -13.96 -27.10
C LEU A 63 7.23 -14.69 -27.08
N LEU A 64 6.13 -14.02 -27.45
CA LEU A 64 4.81 -14.65 -27.59
C LEU A 64 4.78 -15.77 -28.65
N LYS A 65 5.64 -15.72 -29.67
CA LYS A 65 5.72 -16.80 -30.67
C LYS A 65 6.30 -18.09 -30.10
N LEU A 66 6.94 -18.03 -28.92
CA LEU A 66 7.45 -19.21 -28.22
C LEU A 66 6.34 -19.98 -27.49
N SER A 67 5.14 -19.40 -27.30
CA SER A 67 4.03 -20.04 -26.56
C SER A 67 3.74 -21.49 -26.98
N PRO A 68 3.69 -21.86 -28.28
CA PRO A 68 3.40 -23.25 -28.69
C PRO A 68 4.50 -24.25 -28.30
N ARG A 69 5.71 -23.76 -28.02
CA ARG A 69 6.91 -24.55 -27.69
C ARG A 69 7.29 -24.42 -26.21
N ALA A 70 6.63 -23.53 -25.49
CA ALA A 70 6.89 -23.26 -24.09
C ALA A 70 6.36 -24.40 -23.21
N GLY A 71 7.18 -24.86 -22.26
CA GLY A 71 6.69 -25.70 -21.18
C GLY A 71 5.69 -24.93 -20.27
N PRO A 72 4.93 -25.63 -19.40
CA PRO A 72 3.84 -25.04 -18.63
C PRO A 72 4.25 -23.78 -17.86
N GLY A 73 5.43 -23.78 -17.24
CA GLY A 73 5.94 -22.64 -16.47
C GLY A 73 6.08 -21.36 -17.31
N ILE A 74 6.76 -21.43 -18.46
CA ILE A 74 6.96 -20.27 -19.36
C ILE A 74 5.63 -19.88 -20.01
N TYR A 75 4.80 -20.86 -20.41
CA TYR A 75 3.49 -20.60 -20.98
C TYR A 75 2.62 -19.75 -20.03
N HIS A 76 2.53 -20.12 -18.75
CA HIS A 76 1.76 -19.36 -17.77
C HIS A 76 2.29 -17.94 -17.57
N LEU A 77 3.60 -17.70 -17.70
CA LEU A 77 4.17 -16.35 -17.61
C LEU A 77 3.84 -15.50 -18.85
N LEU A 78 3.91 -16.11 -20.04
CA LEU A 78 3.52 -15.46 -21.28
C LEU A 78 2.03 -15.08 -21.24
N ASP A 79 1.18 -16.02 -20.81
CA ASP A 79 -0.26 -15.81 -20.70
C ASP A 79 -0.61 -14.76 -19.63
N PHE A 80 0.02 -14.82 -18.45
CA PHE A 80 -0.12 -13.82 -17.39
C PHE A 80 0.17 -12.39 -17.87
N ALA A 81 1.29 -12.18 -18.57
CA ALA A 81 1.65 -10.85 -19.06
C ALA A 81 0.76 -10.42 -20.25
N LYS A 82 0.32 -11.37 -21.08
CA LYS A 82 -0.59 -11.10 -22.20
C LYS A 82 -1.97 -10.62 -21.74
N GLU A 83 -2.55 -11.31 -20.75
CA GLU A 83 -3.90 -11.04 -20.22
C GLU A 83 -3.93 -9.87 -19.22
N CYS A 84 -2.78 -9.31 -18.86
CA CYS A 84 -2.71 -8.18 -17.94
C CYS A 84 -3.32 -6.91 -18.55
N LYS A 85 -4.42 -6.45 -17.96
CA LYS A 85 -5.15 -5.24 -18.39
C LYS A 85 -4.43 -3.93 -18.03
N LYS A 86 -3.39 -3.98 -17.18
CA LYS A 86 -2.61 -2.80 -16.77
C LYS A 86 -1.52 -2.40 -17.77
N THR A 87 -1.15 -3.31 -18.66
CA THR A 87 -0.13 -3.08 -19.70
C THR A 87 -0.81 -3.09 -21.07
N MET A 88 -0.86 -1.92 -21.72
CA MET A 88 -1.58 -1.73 -22.98
C MET A 88 -0.66 -1.88 -24.20
N THR A 89 0.64 -1.67 -24.02
CA THR A 89 1.66 -1.75 -25.07
C THR A 89 2.43 -3.08 -25.01
N ASP A 90 3.02 -3.49 -26.14
CA ASP A 90 3.91 -4.66 -26.18
C ASP A 90 5.14 -4.49 -25.29
N GLN A 91 5.67 -3.27 -25.22
CA GLN A 91 6.75 -2.93 -24.28
C GLN A 91 6.32 -3.18 -22.83
N GLY A 92 5.17 -2.64 -22.41
CA GLY A 92 4.68 -2.82 -21.03
C GLY A 92 4.47 -4.29 -20.68
N ARG A 93 3.87 -5.07 -21.60
CA ARG A 93 3.69 -6.52 -21.43
C ARG A 93 5.03 -7.24 -21.33
N GLY A 94 5.98 -6.91 -22.21
CA GLY A 94 7.33 -7.47 -22.17
C GLY A 94 8.07 -7.16 -20.86
N ARG A 95 7.88 -5.96 -20.30
CA ARG A 95 8.49 -5.57 -19.02
C ARG A 95 7.85 -6.31 -17.85
N LEU A 96 6.53 -6.45 -17.86
CA LEU A 96 5.81 -7.29 -16.87
C LEU A 96 6.28 -8.74 -16.95
N PHE A 97 6.46 -9.27 -18.15
CA PHE A 97 6.99 -10.61 -18.36
C PHE A 97 8.40 -10.77 -17.80
N ILE A 98 9.32 -9.83 -18.06
CA ILE A 98 10.67 -9.84 -17.47
C ILE A 98 10.59 -9.87 -15.93
N ARG A 99 9.75 -9.02 -15.31
CA ARG A 99 9.53 -9.02 -13.85
C ARG A 99 9.03 -10.37 -13.34
N ALA A 100 8.07 -10.97 -14.05
CA ALA A 100 7.52 -12.26 -13.70
C ALA A 100 8.57 -13.39 -13.83
N CYS A 101 9.41 -13.33 -14.86
CA CYS A 101 10.53 -14.25 -15.02
C CYS A 101 11.60 -14.09 -13.93
N LEU A 102 11.87 -12.87 -13.43
CA LEU A 102 12.75 -12.66 -12.28
C LEU A 102 12.18 -13.31 -11.02
N VAL A 103 10.88 -13.11 -10.73
CA VAL A 103 10.21 -13.71 -9.57
C VAL A 103 10.17 -15.25 -9.64
N LYS A 104 10.07 -15.82 -10.86
CA LYS A 104 9.98 -17.27 -11.08
C LYS A 104 11.29 -17.93 -11.53
N ASN A 105 12.40 -17.19 -11.54
CA ASN A 105 13.71 -17.66 -12.01
C ASN A 105 13.69 -18.28 -13.42
N GLN A 106 12.90 -17.73 -14.35
CA GLN A 106 12.70 -18.30 -15.70
C GLN A 106 13.49 -17.62 -16.82
N LEU A 107 14.21 -16.49 -16.57
CA LEU A 107 14.86 -15.74 -17.66
C LEU A 107 15.84 -16.59 -18.49
N ALA A 108 16.73 -17.36 -17.85
CA ALA A 108 17.67 -18.21 -18.60
C ALA A 108 16.94 -19.31 -19.40
N ALA A 109 15.86 -19.87 -18.86
CA ALA A 109 15.06 -20.87 -19.56
C ALA A 109 14.38 -20.29 -20.81
N VAL A 110 13.87 -19.06 -20.73
CA VAL A 110 13.30 -18.33 -21.88
C VAL A 110 14.36 -18.10 -22.96
N VAL A 111 15.57 -17.68 -22.59
CA VAL A 111 16.66 -17.47 -23.55
C VAL A 111 17.10 -18.78 -24.20
N ARG A 112 17.19 -19.88 -23.44
CA ARG A 112 17.48 -21.22 -24.01
C ARG A 112 16.38 -21.67 -24.97
N LEU A 113 15.11 -21.44 -24.63
CA LEU A 113 13.98 -21.75 -25.51
C LEU A 113 14.08 -20.96 -26.82
N LEU A 114 14.33 -19.65 -26.73
CA LEU A 114 14.50 -18.79 -27.91
C LEU A 114 15.68 -19.24 -28.77
N ARG A 115 16.81 -19.63 -28.16
CA ARG A 115 17.99 -20.15 -28.89
C ARG A 115 17.71 -21.47 -29.59
N GLY A 116 16.95 -22.37 -28.95
CA GLY A 116 16.54 -23.64 -29.55
C GLY A 116 15.60 -23.46 -30.75
N ASP A 117 14.92 -22.32 -30.83
CA ASP A 117 13.97 -21.97 -31.87
C ASP A 117 14.61 -21.14 -32.97
N THR A 118 15.49 -21.79 -33.74
CA THR A 118 16.29 -21.14 -34.80
C THR A 118 15.42 -20.44 -35.85
N VAL A 119 14.20 -20.93 -36.09
CA VAL A 119 13.24 -20.32 -37.02
C VAL A 119 12.79 -18.95 -36.51
N VAL A 120 12.32 -18.85 -35.26
CA VAL A 120 11.89 -17.56 -34.67
C VAL A 120 13.06 -16.60 -34.59
N LEU A 121 14.22 -17.09 -34.13
CA LEU A 121 15.41 -16.29 -33.94
C LEU A 121 15.93 -15.71 -35.27
N ASN A 122 16.07 -16.52 -36.32
CA ASN A 122 16.54 -16.08 -37.63
C ASN A 122 15.55 -15.16 -38.35
N THR A 123 14.25 -15.31 -38.08
CA THR A 123 13.21 -14.48 -38.70
C THR A 123 13.15 -13.08 -38.08
N HIS A 124 13.52 -12.93 -36.81
CA HIS A 124 13.27 -11.70 -36.06
C HIS A 124 14.51 -10.96 -35.59
N TYR A 125 15.69 -11.57 -35.64
CA TYR A 125 16.92 -10.95 -35.17
C TYR A 125 18.03 -10.92 -36.22
N ASP A 126 18.71 -9.78 -36.26
CA ASP A 126 19.89 -9.53 -37.09
C ASP A 126 21.09 -10.36 -36.59
N PRO A 127 21.78 -11.12 -37.47
CA PRO A 127 22.90 -11.97 -37.07
C PRO A 127 24.15 -11.21 -36.62
N CYS A 128 24.33 -9.96 -37.07
CA CYS A 128 25.54 -9.17 -36.79
C CYS A 128 25.36 -8.30 -35.55
N LEU A 129 24.12 -7.91 -35.22
CA LEU A 129 23.82 -7.01 -34.11
C LEU A 129 23.29 -7.73 -32.87
N SER A 130 22.52 -8.80 -33.03
CA SER A 130 21.83 -9.43 -31.89
C SER A 130 22.77 -10.29 -31.06
N ILE A 131 22.85 -10.02 -29.75
CA ILE A 131 23.50 -10.90 -28.78
C ILE A 131 22.90 -12.31 -28.86
N LEU A 132 21.57 -12.41 -29.03
CA LEU A 132 20.82 -13.67 -29.03
C LEU A 132 21.13 -14.57 -30.23
N ARG A 133 21.78 -14.03 -31.28
CA ARG A 133 22.19 -14.77 -32.48
C ARG A 133 23.67 -15.12 -32.52
N ASP A 134 24.47 -14.56 -31.63
CA ASP A 134 25.88 -14.89 -31.49
C ASP A 134 26.04 -15.94 -30.39
N ASP A 135 26.58 -17.11 -30.74
CA ASP A 135 26.70 -18.25 -29.81
C ASP A 135 27.54 -17.90 -28.58
N ILE A 136 28.66 -17.18 -28.76
CA ILE A 136 29.58 -16.83 -27.67
C ILE A 136 28.91 -15.80 -26.75
N LEU A 137 28.30 -14.74 -27.32
CA LEU A 137 27.63 -13.71 -26.54
C LEU A 137 26.38 -14.24 -25.85
N THR A 138 25.64 -15.16 -26.48
CA THR A 138 24.47 -15.81 -25.87
C THR A 138 24.87 -16.70 -24.71
N GLU A 139 25.97 -17.46 -24.80
CA GLU A 139 26.48 -18.25 -23.68
C GLU A 139 26.91 -17.35 -22.50
N ILE A 140 27.62 -16.24 -22.77
CA ILE A 140 27.96 -15.25 -21.73
C ILE A 140 26.69 -14.67 -21.09
N PHE A 141 25.68 -14.36 -21.89
CA PHE A 141 24.40 -13.86 -21.37
C PHE A 141 23.71 -14.90 -20.48
N LEU A 142 23.66 -16.16 -20.91
CA LEU A 142 23.09 -17.25 -20.11
C LEU A 142 23.82 -17.44 -18.79
N SER A 143 25.15 -17.41 -18.77
CA SER A 143 25.92 -17.48 -17.51
C SER A 143 25.59 -16.32 -16.56
N LEU A 144 25.40 -15.10 -17.08
CA LEU A 144 24.96 -13.97 -16.26
C LEU A 144 23.54 -14.14 -15.73
N LEU A 145 22.62 -14.70 -16.53
CA LEU A 145 21.26 -14.99 -16.10
C LEU A 145 21.20 -16.10 -15.05
N GLU A 146 22.11 -17.08 -15.08
CA GLU A 146 22.26 -18.09 -14.03
C GLU A 146 22.69 -17.45 -12.69
N GLU A 147 23.55 -16.44 -12.72
CA GLU A 147 23.87 -15.65 -11.51
C GLU A 147 22.65 -14.82 -11.06
N VAL A 148 21.88 -14.23 -11.99
CA VAL A 148 20.61 -13.55 -11.65
C VAL A 148 19.64 -14.48 -10.94
N GLN A 149 19.55 -15.76 -11.32
CA GLN A 149 18.66 -16.74 -10.68
C GLN A 149 19.04 -17.05 -9.22
N ARG A 150 20.26 -16.71 -8.79
CA ARG A 150 20.70 -16.84 -7.39
C ARG A 150 20.24 -15.65 -6.53
N ILE A 151 19.76 -14.57 -7.14
CA ILE A 151 19.21 -13.41 -6.44
C ILE A 151 17.73 -13.66 -6.17
N THR A 152 17.28 -13.44 -4.93
CA THR A 152 15.87 -13.62 -4.57
C THR A 152 15.08 -12.35 -4.84
N PHE A 153 14.15 -12.41 -5.82
CA PHE A 153 13.25 -11.30 -6.15
C PHE A 153 11.86 -11.49 -5.52
N ARG A 154 11.38 -10.47 -4.80
CA ARG A 154 10.01 -10.35 -4.29
C ARG A 154 9.35 -9.08 -4.83
N LEU A 155 9.07 -9.10 -6.12
CA LEU A 155 8.45 -7.98 -6.85
C LEU A 155 6.92 -8.05 -6.76
N ASN A 156 6.26 -6.91 -6.62
CA ASN A 156 4.82 -6.80 -6.71
C ASN A 156 4.41 -6.77 -8.19
N LEU A 157 3.99 -7.92 -8.72
CA LEU A 157 3.56 -8.04 -10.13
C LEU A 157 2.23 -7.32 -10.42
N LYS A 158 1.44 -6.94 -9.40
CA LYS A 158 0.27 -6.07 -9.59
C LYS A 158 0.68 -4.64 -9.96
N ASN A 159 1.87 -4.19 -9.52
CA ASN A 159 2.39 -2.86 -9.85
C ASN A 159 2.91 -2.85 -11.29
N ALA A 160 1.98 -2.66 -12.23
CA ALA A 160 2.23 -2.82 -13.67
C ALA A 160 1.75 -1.62 -14.51
N SER A 161 0.95 -0.72 -13.94
CA SER A 161 0.26 0.35 -14.69
C SER A 161 1.20 1.38 -15.31
N PHE A 162 2.43 1.51 -14.82
CA PHE A 162 3.44 2.40 -15.41
C PHE A 162 4.46 1.67 -16.31
N LEU A 163 4.32 0.36 -16.50
CA LEU A 163 5.32 -0.41 -17.28
C LEU A 163 5.29 -0.05 -18.77
N ASP A 164 4.19 0.47 -19.29
CA ASP A 164 4.15 0.98 -20.67
C ASP A 164 5.16 2.12 -20.87
N GLU A 165 5.36 2.96 -19.86
CA GLU A 165 6.18 4.16 -19.94
C GLU A 165 7.57 3.97 -19.32
N THR A 166 7.68 3.24 -18.21
CA THR A 166 8.89 3.24 -17.38
C THR A 166 9.09 1.98 -16.53
N TRP A 167 10.34 1.79 -16.11
CA TRP A 167 10.71 0.84 -15.07
C TRP A 167 10.73 1.47 -13.66
N GLU A 168 10.72 2.80 -13.56
CA GLU A 168 10.60 3.52 -12.29
C GLU A 168 9.14 3.43 -11.82
N LEU A 169 8.87 2.53 -10.87
CA LEU A 169 7.52 2.31 -10.35
C LEU A 169 7.33 3.03 -9.02
N ALA A 170 6.27 3.83 -8.94
CA ALA A 170 5.80 4.36 -7.67
C ALA A 170 5.26 3.25 -6.77
N GLU A 171 5.22 3.51 -5.47
CA GLU A 171 4.73 2.53 -4.49
C GLU A 171 3.24 2.23 -4.73
N LEU A 172 2.89 0.95 -4.86
CA LEU A 172 1.51 0.48 -4.90
C LEU A 172 1.12 -0.01 -3.50
N ARG A 173 0.01 0.51 -2.96
CA ARG A 173 -0.55 0.08 -1.67
C ARG A 173 -1.95 -0.47 -1.86
N ASP A 174 -2.19 -1.64 -1.28
CA ASP A 174 -3.50 -2.25 -1.18
C ASP A 174 -4.14 -1.81 0.14
N PHE A 175 -5.40 -1.38 0.08
CA PHE A 175 -6.19 -1.00 1.24
C PHE A 175 -7.52 -1.73 1.24
N GLU A 176 -8.01 -1.99 2.44
CA GLU A 176 -9.36 -2.42 2.71
C GLU A 176 -10.07 -1.31 3.48
N PHE A 177 -11.27 -0.96 3.02
CA PHE A 177 -12.13 0.00 3.68
C PHE A 177 -13.46 -0.65 4.05
N VAL A 178 -14.12 -0.09 5.06
CA VAL A 178 -15.44 -0.52 5.48
C VAL A 178 -16.45 -0.48 4.32
N PRO A 179 -17.47 -1.35 4.33
CA PRO A 179 -18.55 -1.30 3.35
C PRO A 179 -19.16 0.10 3.28
N CYS A 180 -19.18 0.71 2.09
CA CYS A 180 -19.74 2.03 1.88
C CYS A 180 -20.29 2.16 0.44
N ASP A 181 -21.28 3.03 0.27
CA ASP A 181 -21.83 3.36 -1.06
C ASP A 181 -20.92 4.38 -1.79
N VAL A 182 -20.11 5.14 -1.04
CA VAL A 182 -19.11 6.09 -1.55
C VAL A 182 -17.89 6.13 -0.62
N LEU A 183 -16.69 6.18 -1.22
CA LEU A 183 -15.43 6.24 -0.45
C LEU A 183 -15.09 7.67 0.00
N GLY A 184 -15.72 8.70 -0.56
CA GLY A 184 -15.38 10.10 -0.29
C GLY A 184 -14.12 10.56 -1.03
N ILE A 185 -13.89 10.07 -2.25
CA ILE A 185 -12.82 10.56 -3.15
C ILE A 185 -13.41 11.12 -4.43
N GLN A 186 -12.84 12.22 -4.90
CA GLN A 186 -13.04 12.70 -6.27
C GLN A 186 -11.81 12.39 -7.10
N PHE A 187 -12.02 12.10 -8.37
CA PHE A 187 -10.94 11.76 -9.29
C PHE A 187 -11.14 12.30 -10.71
N GLN A 188 -10.01 12.53 -11.36
CA GLN A 188 -9.91 12.93 -12.76
C GLN A 188 -9.17 11.86 -13.56
N SER A 189 -9.64 11.60 -14.79
CA SER A 189 -8.95 10.70 -15.70
C SER A 189 -7.94 11.50 -16.52
N VAL A 190 -6.67 11.08 -16.51
CA VAL A 190 -5.57 11.69 -17.24
C VAL A 190 -4.66 10.57 -17.75
N ASP A 191 -4.39 10.55 -19.06
CA ASP A 191 -3.59 9.51 -19.74
C ASP A 191 -3.96 8.08 -19.27
N GLU A 192 -5.26 7.74 -19.29
CA GLU A 192 -5.79 6.44 -18.83
C GLU A 192 -5.68 6.16 -17.31
N HIS A 193 -5.19 7.09 -16.49
CA HIS A 193 -5.08 6.93 -15.04
C HIS A 193 -6.13 7.75 -14.29
N LEU A 194 -6.70 7.19 -13.21
CA LEU A 194 -7.66 7.89 -12.33
C LEU A 194 -6.92 8.53 -11.15
N ILE A 195 -6.67 9.83 -11.22
CA ILE A 195 -5.95 10.60 -10.20
C ILE A 195 -6.94 11.16 -9.18
N VAL A 196 -6.66 10.95 -7.90
CA VAL A 196 -7.40 11.55 -6.78
C VAL A 196 -7.18 13.05 -6.76
N THR A 197 -8.23 13.83 -6.98
CA THR A 197 -8.20 15.30 -6.97
C THR A 197 -8.59 15.88 -5.62
N GLU A 198 -9.48 15.20 -4.90
CA GLU A 198 -10.00 15.62 -3.61
C GLU A 198 -10.30 14.39 -2.74
N VAL A 199 -10.08 14.53 -1.44
CA VAL A 199 -10.49 13.56 -0.43
C VAL A 199 -11.42 14.29 0.54
N GLU A 200 -12.67 13.83 0.63
CA GLU A 200 -13.71 14.46 1.43
C GLU A 200 -13.42 14.32 2.92
N LYS A 201 -13.45 15.43 3.65
CA LYS A 201 -13.20 15.42 5.10
C LYS A 201 -14.29 14.63 5.82
N GLY A 202 -13.89 13.62 6.58
CA GLY A 202 -14.82 12.70 7.27
C GLY A 202 -15.38 11.60 6.36
N GLY A 203 -14.95 11.52 5.11
CA GLY A 203 -15.20 10.37 4.23
C GLY A 203 -14.26 9.20 4.56
N VAL A 204 -14.64 8.00 4.14
CA VAL A 204 -13.93 6.75 4.44
C VAL A 204 -12.46 6.78 3.96
N ALA A 205 -12.17 7.37 2.81
CA ALA A 205 -10.80 7.53 2.30
C ALA A 205 -9.94 8.53 3.10
N ALA A 206 -10.55 9.43 3.86
CA ALA A 206 -9.82 10.39 4.68
C ALA A 206 -9.31 9.78 5.98
N GLU A 207 -9.84 8.62 6.38
CA GLU A 207 -9.41 7.90 7.58
C GLU A 207 -7.96 7.43 7.44
N ASP A 208 -7.20 7.56 8.53
CA ASP A 208 -5.80 7.14 8.66
C ASP A 208 -4.82 7.71 7.63
N ASN A 209 -5.19 8.75 6.87
CA ASN A 209 -4.42 9.28 5.74
C ASN A 209 -4.00 8.20 4.70
N LYS A 210 -4.81 7.14 4.56
CA LYS A 210 -4.55 6.04 3.60
C LYS A 210 -4.51 6.55 2.16
N VAL A 211 -5.40 7.48 1.82
CA VAL A 211 -5.51 8.10 0.49
C VAL A 211 -5.18 9.58 0.56
N GLN A 212 -4.43 10.08 -0.42
CA GLN A 212 -4.03 11.48 -0.52
C GLN A 212 -4.34 12.04 -1.91
N VAL A 213 -4.51 13.36 -1.98
CA VAL A 213 -4.60 14.08 -3.26
C VAL A 213 -3.34 13.81 -4.08
N GLY A 214 -3.56 13.45 -5.33
CA GLY A 214 -2.55 13.10 -6.32
C GLY A 214 -2.29 11.59 -6.45
N ASP A 215 -2.72 10.77 -5.50
CA ASP A 215 -2.64 9.32 -5.64
C ASP A 215 -3.46 8.83 -6.84
N ILE A 216 -3.12 7.66 -7.37
CA ILE A 216 -3.81 7.08 -8.52
C ILE A 216 -4.58 5.85 -8.06
N VAL A 217 -5.88 5.79 -8.36
CA VAL A 217 -6.70 4.61 -8.11
C VAL A 217 -6.41 3.59 -9.22
N ASP A 218 -5.80 2.47 -8.84
CA ASP A 218 -5.25 1.49 -9.76
C ASP A 218 -6.15 0.26 -9.94
N GLU A 219 -6.65 -0.28 -8.82
CA GLU A 219 -7.62 -1.36 -8.79
C GLU A 219 -8.71 -1.08 -7.76
N MET A 220 -9.92 -1.59 -8.01
CA MET A 220 -10.99 -1.62 -7.02
C MET A 220 -11.83 -2.89 -7.18
N PHE A 221 -12.09 -3.58 -6.07
CA PHE A 221 -12.73 -4.92 -6.02
C PHE A 221 -12.05 -5.94 -6.95
N GLY A 222 -10.72 -5.85 -7.10
CA GLY A 222 -9.93 -6.69 -8.01
C GLY A 222 -10.08 -6.34 -9.50
N HIS A 223 -10.80 -5.26 -9.85
CA HIS A 223 -10.92 -4.77 -11.22
C HIS A 223 -9.87 -3.70 -11.50
N CYS A 224 -9.12 -3.87 -12.59
CA CYS A 224 -8.23 -2.84 -13.13
C CYS A 224 -9.01 -1.58 -13.53
N LEU A 225 -8.53 -0.42 -13.09
CA LEU A 225 -9.12 0.88 -13.41
C LEU A 225 -8.31 1.69 -14.44
N LYS A 226 -7.14 1.21 -14.87
CA LYS A 226 -6.41 1.83 -15.97
C LYS A 226 -7.23 1.75 -17.27
N GLY A 227 -7.43 2.90 -17.90
CA GLY A 227 -8.28 3.09 -19.07
C GLY A 227 -9.77 2.90 -18.83
N ALA A 228 -10.19 2.77 -17.57
CA ALA A 228 -11.60 2.64 -17.24
C ALA A 228 -12.31 4.00 -17.32
N ARG A 229 -13.57 3.96 -17.78
CA ARG A 229 -14.46 5.12 -17.72
C ARG A 229 -14.75 5.48 -16.26
N LYS A 230 -14.93 6.76 -15.95
CA LYS A 230 -15.29 7.21 -14.58
C LYS A 230 -16.56 6.52 -14.04
N SER A 231 -17.51 6.15 -14.90
CA SER A 231 -18.72 5.42 -14.48
C SER A 231 -18.42 4.05 -13.88
N LYS A 232 -17.30 3.43 -14.27
CA LYS A 232 -16.93 2.08 -13.84
C LYS A 232 -16.79 1.99 -12.32
N VAL A 233 -16.25 3.02 -11.69
CA VAL A 233 -16.13 3.09 -10.22
C VAL A 233 -17.51 3.01 -9.57
N LYS A 234 -18.49 3.77 -10.07
CA LYS A 234 -19.88 3.73 -9.57
C LYS A 234 -20.55 2.37 -9.82
N GLU A 235 -20.33 1.79 -11.00
CA GLU A 235 -20.83 0.44 -11.33
C GLU A 235 -20.27 -0.61 -10.37
N LEU A 236 -19.00 -0.51 -9.99
CA LEU A 236 -18.37 -1.42 -9.05
C LEU A 236 -18.95 -1.27 -7.63
N PHE A 237 -19.18 -0.05 -7.15
CA PHE A 237 -19.86 0.17 -5.86
C PHE A 237 -21.29 -0.41 -5.85
N GLN A 238 -22.01 -0.33 -6.97
CA GLN A 238 -23.34 -0.95 -7.09
C GLN A 238 -23.27 -2.48 -7.10
N LEU A 239 -22.29 -3.04 -7.83
CA LEU A 239 -22.13 -4.49 -7.98
C LEU A 239 -21.68 -5.17 -6.68
N TYR A 240 -20.80 -4.53 -5.91
CA TYR A 240 -20.23 -5.06 -4.67
C TYR A 240 -20.81 -4.39 -3.42
N ARG A 241 -22.06 -3.93 -3.51
CA ARG A 241 -22.71 -3.22 -2.41
C ARG A 241 -22.76 -4.08 -1.14
N GLY A 242 -22.38 -3.49 0.00
CA GLY A 242 -22.36 -4.15 1.29
C GLY A 242 -21.12 -5.01 1.56
N ILE A 243 -20.17 -5.08 0.61
CA ILE A 243 -18.87 -5.76 0.78
C ILE A 243 -17.79 -4.73 1.11
N PRO A 244 -16.76 -5.08 1.93
CA PRO A 244 -15.61 -4.21 2.14
C PRO A 244 -14.98 -3.76 0.82
N VAL A 245 -14.55 -2.50 0.76
CA VAL A 245 -13.95 -1.92 -0.45
C VAL A 245 -12.48 -2.25 -0.47
N TYR A 246 -12.09 -3.20 -1.31
CA TYR A 246 -10.69 -3.50 -1.59
C TYR A 246 -10.21 -2.60 -2.73
N ALA A 247 -9.23 -1.75 -2.48
CA ALA A 247 -8.72 -0.84 -3.49
C ALA A 247 -7.20 -0.68 -3.42
N SER A 248 -6.56 -0.59 -4.58
CA SER A 248 -5.12 -0.39 -4.71
C SER A 248 -4.83 1.01 -5.21
N PHE A 249 -3.88 1.68 -4.58
CA PHE A 249 -3.48 3.05 -4.92
C PHE A 249 -1.99 3.12 -5.23
N ILE A 250 -1.65 3.73 -6.36
CA ILE A 250 -0.27 4.11 -6.65
C ILE A 250 -0.02 5.46 -5.99
N LYS A 251 0.92 5.49 -5.05
CA LYS A 251 1.20 6.65 -4.21
C LYS A 251 1.93 7.73 -4.99
N ALA A 252 1.44 8.96 -4.94
CA ALA A 252 2.10 10.08 -5.62
C ALA A 252 3.40 10.48 -4.94
N LYS A 253 3.46 10.31 -3.62
CA LYS A 253 4.61 10.64 -2.77
C LYS A 253 5.20 9.37 -2.16
N ASP A 254 6.52 9.34 -2.08
CA ASP A 254 7.23 8.35 -1.27
C ASP A 254 7.11 8.65 0.23
N SER A 255 7.68 7.77 1.06
CA SER A 255 7.74 7.94 2.52
C SER A 255 8.46 9.22 2.97
N TYR A 256 9.31 9.79 2.12
CA TYR A 256 10.04 11.03 2.36
C TYR A 256 9.30 12.29 1.83
N GLY A 257 8.13 12.11 1.22
CA GLY A 257 7.32 13.18 0.65
C GLY A 257 7.79 13.69 -0.72
N HIS A 258 8.73 13.00 -1.39
CA HIS A 258 9.10 13.30 -2.77
C HIS A 258 8.05 12.77 -3.74
N ILE A 259 7.73 13.58 -4.75
CA ILE A 259 6.77 13.20 -5.77
C ILE A 259 7.45 12.32 -6.79
N HIS A 260 6.85 11.16 -7.07
CA HIS A 260 7.37 10.25 -8.08
C HIS A 260 7.37 10.90 -9.47
N ARG A 261 8.46 10.75 -10.23
CA ARG A 261 8.71 11.50 -11.47
C ARG A 261 7.60 11.34 -12.52
N HIS A 262 7.12 10.11 -12.70
CA HIS A 262 6.08 9.80 -13.70
C HIS A 262 4.70 10.28 -13.23
N VAL A 263 4.41 10.18 -11.93
CA VAL A 263 3.18 10.74 -11.36
C VAL A 263 3.19 12.28 -11.47
N SER A 264 4.34 12.94 -11.28
CA SER A 264 4.48 14.38 -11.48
C SER A 264 4.09 14.86 -12.89
N LYS A 265 4.31 14.06 -13.94
CA LYS A 265 3.85 14.40 -15.30
C LYS A 265 2.32 14.40 -15.38
N LEU A 266 1.68 13.40 -14.77
CA LEU A 266 0.23 13.28 -14.72
C LEU A 266 -0.41 14.42 -13.89
N LEU A 267 0.16 14.72 -12.73
CA LEU A 267 -0.31 15.81 -11.85
C LEU A 267 -0.29 17.17 -12.55
N ARG A 268 0.75 17.45 -13.34
CA ARG A 268 0.83 18.68 -14.14
C ARG A 268 -0.24 18.77 -15.21
N LYS A 269 -0.59 17.65 -15.85
CA LYS A 269 -1.70 17.60 -16.82
C LYS A 269 -3.08 17.74 -16.17
N ALA A 270 -3.19 17.38 -14.90
CA ALA A 270 -4.40 17.50 -14.09
C ALA A 270 -4.53 18.87 -13.39
N ASP A 271 -3.57 19.78 -13.58
CA ASP A 271 -3.46 21.04 -12.84
C ASP A 271 -3.44 20.87 -11.30
N ILE A 272 -2.94 19.73 -10.80
CA ILE A 272 -2.82 19.44 -9.37
C ILE A 272 -1.45 19.87 -8.86
N ILE A 273 -1.43 20.85 -7.96
CA ILE A 273 -0.21 21.33 -7.31
C ILE A 273 -0.05 20.64 -5.95
N LEU A 274 0.83 19.65 -5.87
CA LEU A 274 1.21 19.04 -4.60
C LEU A 274 2.33 19.82 -3.92
N VAL A 275 2.14 20.18 -2.65
CA VAL A 275 3.19 20.83 -1.84
C VAL A 275 4.32 19.84 -1.59
N THR A 276 5.53 20.21 -2.02
CA THR A 276 6.78 19.49 -1.76
C THR A 276 7.51 20.02 -0.53
N PRO A 277 8.39 19.23 0.11
CA PRO A 277 9.23 19.71 1.22
C PRO A 277 10.04 20.98 0.86
N ARG A 278 10.52 21.08 -0.39
CA ARG A 278 11.23 22.27 -0.91
C ARG A 278 10.33 23.52 -1.01
N HIS A 279 9.06 23.37 -1.35
CA HIS A 279 8.09 24.47 -1.32
C HIS A 279 7.80 24.94 0.10
N ARG A 280 7.69 24.02 1.09
CA ARG A 280 7.57 24.41 2.51
C ARG A 280 8.75 25.25 2.99
N ALA A 281 9.97 24.94 2.56
CA ALA A 281 11.16 25.72 2.92
C ALA A 281 11.19 27.11 2.28
N ARG A 282 10.67 27.26 1.05
CA ARG A 282 10.59 28.54 0.33
C ARG A 282 9.47 29.44 0.84
N VAL A 283 8.31 28.86 1.16
CA VAL A 283 7.16 29.56 1.75
C VAL A 283 7.49 30.02 3.17
N LYS A 284 8.15 29.20 4.00
CA LYS A 284 8.67 29.62 5.31
C LYS A 284 9.65 30.80 5.27
N LYS A 285 10.34 31.02 4.14
CA LYS A 285 11.29 32.14 3.96
C LYS A 285 10.61 33.43 3.48
N GLN A 286 9.41 33.34 2.89
CA GLN A 286 8.58 34.49 2.51
C GLN A 286 7.58 34.87 3.60
N GLU A 287 7.13 33.92 4.42
CA GLU A 287 6.25 34.18 5.58
C GLU A 287 6.98 34.75 6.80
N ALA A 288 8.32 34.82 6.77
CA ALA A 288 9.12 35.41 7.86
C ALA A 288 9.14 36.96 7.84
N ASP A 289 8.69 37.60 6.77
CA ASP A 289 8.67 39.08 6.60
C ASP A 289 7.25 39.68 6.70
N GLY A 290 6.26 38.90 7.14
CA GLY A 290 4.89 39.36 7.36
C GLY A 290 4.32 38.79 8.67
N SER A 291 3.85 39.67 9.54
CA SER A 291 3.26 39.38 10.86
C SER A 291 2.13 38.32 10.85
N PRO A 292 1.88 37.62 11.98
CA PRO A 292 1.47 36.22 11.98
C PRO A 292 -0.05 36.01 11.95
N GLY A 293 -0.52 35.11 11.08
CA GLY A 293 -1.90 34.65 11.05
C GLY A 293 -2.05 33.22 10.53
N LYS A 294 -2.39 32.30 11.45
CA LYS A 294 -3.12 31.02 11.27
C LYS A 294 -2.52 29.91 10.39
N ASN A 295 -1.79 29.00 11.06
CA ASN A 295 -2.18 27.60 11.28
C ASN A 295 -0.97 26.84 11.83
N ARG A 296 -0.75 26.93 13.14
CA ARG A 296 0.21 26.08 13.83
C ARG A 296 -0.56 24.93 14.45
N LYS A 297 -0.13 23.70 14.17
CA LYS A 297 -0.45 22.55 15.01
C LYS A 297 -0.13 22.95 16.46
N PRO A 298 -0.98 22.59 17.43
CA PRO A 298 -0.74 22.91 18.82
C PRO A 298 0.59 22.29 19.28
N LEU A 299 1.30 22.95 20.20
CA LEU A 299 2.67 22.60 20.61
C LEU A 299 2.83 21.13 21.04
N HIS A 300 1.77 20.47 21.48
CA HIS A 300 1.77 19.06 21.90
C HIS A 300 1.85 18.05 20.73
N ALA A 301 1.70 18.50 19.48
CA ALA A 301 1.76 17.65 18.29
C ALA A 301 3.11 17.77 17.54
N LEU A 302 4.10 18.42 18.16
CA LEU A 302 5.49 18.42 17.72
C LEU A 302 6.25 17.45 18.64
N LEU A 303 6.55 16.25 18.13
CA LEU A 303 7.46 15.32 18.79
C LEU A 303 8.90 15.72 18.43
N PRO A 304 9.85 15.63 19.37
CA PRO A 304 11.27 15.58 19.05
C PRO A 304 11.53 14.38 18.13
N GLU A 305 12.21 14.61 17.01
CA GLU A 305 12.70 13.53 16.15
C GLU A 305 13.80 12.78 16.91
N GLU A 306 13.46 11.65 17.52
CA GLU A 306 14.30 10.50 17.90
C GLU A 306 13.63 9.76 19.06
N GLU A 307 12.94 8.64 18.77
CA GLU A 307 12.87 7.44 19.60
C GLU A 307 11.99 6.39 18.87
N GLN A 308 12.68 5.49 18.17
CA GLN A 308 12.16 4.17 17.86
C GLN A 308 12.10 3.41 19.18
N ASP A 309 10.95 3.39 19.85
CA ASP A 309 10.71 2.40 20.90
C ASP A 309 9.37 1.70 20.63
N GLU A 310 9.45 0.38 20.56
CA GLU A 310 8.31 -0.53 20.51
C GLU A 310 7.37 -0.20 21.67
N ILE A 311 6.11 0.11 21.37
CA ILE A 311 5.10 0.39 22.40
C ILE A 311 4.89 -0.91 23.19
N PRO A 312 5.24 -0.98 24.49
CA PRO A 312 5.14 -2.21 25.25
C PRO A 312 3.68 -2.61 25.42
N VAL A 313 3.33 -3.85 25.05
CA VAL A 313 1.98 -4.43 25.20
C VAL A 313 1.69 -4.82 26.67
N HIS A 314 2.71 -4.74 27.53
CA HIS A 314 2.61 -5.04 28.95
C HIS A 314 3.16 -3.88 29.77
N GLY A 315 2.42 -3.45 30.79
CA GLY A 315 2.96 -2.58 31.83
C GLY A 315 4.18 -3.24 32.52
N PRO A 316 4.97 -2.47 33.28
CA PRO A 316 6.24 -2.93 33.88
C PRO A 316 6.16 -4.20 34.75
N ASP A 317 4.95 -4.63 35.12
CA ASP A 317 4.67 -5.83 35.93
C ASP A 317 4.14 -7.05 35.14
N GLY A 318 3.96 -6.97 33.81
CA GLY A 318 3.34 -8.06 33.04
C GLY A 318 1.83 -8.26 33.30
N LYS A 319 1.18 -7.32 34.00
CA LYS A 319 -0.25 -7.41 34.36
C LYS A 319 -1.12 -6.95 33.18
N ALA A 320 -2.04 -7.80 32.73
CA ALA A 320 -3.07 -7.49 31.73
C ALA A 320 -4.35 -6.88 32.36
N ALA A 321 -4.24 -6.36 33.58
CA ALA A 321 -5.33 -5.83 34.37
C ALA A 321 -4.89 -4.55 35.08
N TYR A 322 -5.72 -3.51 35.01
CA TYR A 322 -5.42 -2.18 35.54
C TYR A 322 -6.53 -1.73 36.47
N GLU A 323 -6.16 -1.09 37.58
CA GLU A 323 -7.14 -0.49 38.50
C GLU A 323 -7.47 0.92 38.03
N VAL A 324 -8.73 1.16 37.68
CA VAL A 324 -9.20 2.43 37.15
C VAL A 324 -10.51 2.83 37.82
N ILE A 325 -10.90 4.09 37.70
CA ILE A 325 -12.18 4.58 38.22
C ILE A 325 -13.20 4.54 37.09
N TYR A 326 -14.30 3.81 37.27
CA TYR A 326 -15.43 3.84 36.35
C TYR A 326 -16.27 5.09 36.58
N ARG A 327 -16.29 5.98 35.59
CA ARG A 327 -16.93 7.31 35.67
C ARG A 327 -18.38 7.31 35.18
N GLY A 328 -18.76 6.31 34.39
CA GLY A 328 -20.14 6.05 34.01
C GLY A 328 -20.30 5.69 32.54
N VAL A 329 -21.57 5.67 32.12
CA VAL A 329 -21.98 5.32 30.75
C VAL A 329 -22.75 6.47 30.11
N HIS A 330 -22.52 6.72 28.84
CA HIS A 330 -23.26 7.67 28.03
C HIS A 330 -23.98 6.94 26.89
N ILE A 331 -25.31 7.08 26.81
CA ILE A 331 -26.13 6.37 25.83
C ILE A 331 -26.06 7.09 24.49
N LEU A 332 -25.56 6.42 23.46
CA LEU A 332 -25.38 6.95 22.11
C LEU A 332 -26.47 6.53 21.13
N LYS A 333 -27.37 5.62 21.51
CA LYS A 333 -28.43 5.08 20.65
C LYS A 333 -27.81 4.54 19.36
N GLY A 334 -28.28 4.91 18.17
CA GLY A 334 -27.79 4.36 16.90
C GLY A 334 -26.40 4.85 16.43
N ASP A 335 -25.67 5.67 17.19
CA ASP A 335 -24.39 6.26 16.73
C ASP A 335 -23.18 5.72 17.50
N GLY A 336 -22.56 4.67 16.98
CA GLY A 336 -21.38 4.02 17.57
C GLY A 336 -20.02 4.60 17.14
N ARG A 337 -19.98 5.76 16.48
CA ARG A 337 -18.74 6.29 15.88
C ARG A 337 -17.79 6.91 16.92
N VAL A 338 -16.48 6.86 16.63
CA VAL A 338 -15.42 7.35 17.54
C VAL A 338 -15.50 8.85 17.87
N ASP A 339 -16.08 9.66 16.98
CA ASP A 339 -16.33 11.10 17.19
C ASP A 339 -17.24 11.35 18.41
N ARG A 340 -18.13 10.39 18.71
CA ARG A 340 -19.04 10.45 19.87
C ARG A 340 -18.32 10.29 21.22
N ILE A 341 -17.09 9.78 21.23
CA ILE A 341 -16.29 9.67 22.47
C ILE A 341 -15.97 11.06 23.03
N HIS A 342 -15.70 12.05 22.17
CA HIS A 342 -15.41 13.40 22.63
C HIS A 342 -16.59 14.01 23.40
N ASP A 343 -17.80 13.86 22.86
CA ASP A 343 -19.04 14.34 23.46
C ASP A 343 -19.37 13.57 24.74
N ALA A 344 -19.25 12.25 24.71
CA ALA A 344 -19.55 11.36 25.84
C ALA A 344 -18.65 11.62 27.05
N VAL A 345 -17.33 11.72 26.83
CA VAL A 345 -16.38 12.05 27.90
C VAL A 345 -16.65 13.46 28.43
N GLY A 346 -16.95 14.42 27.54
CA GLY A 346 -17.31 15.78 27.96
C GLY A 346 -18.55 15.84 28.84
N ALA A 347 -19.59 15.06 28.51
CA ALA A 347 -20.81 14.99 29.28
C ALA A 347 -20.60 14.39 30.68
N ILE A 348 -19.74 13.37 30.81
CA ILE A 348 -19.45 12.71 32.08
C ILE A 348 -18.49 13.53 32.95
N VAL A 349 -17.45 14.13 32.36
CA VAL A 349 -16.48 14.95 33.11
C VAL A 349 -17.16 16.16 33.76
N ASN A 350 -18.10 16.79 33.04
CA ASN A 350 -18.86 17.94 33.53
C ASN A 350 -20.05 17.57 34.42
N ASN A 351 -20.31 16.27 34.65
CA ASN A 351 -21.41 15.83 35.51
C ASN A 351 -20.97 15.81 36.98
N PRO A 352 -21.59 16.61 37.87
CA PRO A 352 -21.26 16.62 39.30
C PRO A 352 -21.63 15.31 40.02
N ASN A 353 -22.50 14.50 39.43
CA ASN A 353 -22.92 13.19 39.96
C ASN A 353 -22.30 12.02 39.18
N LYS A 354 -21.11 12.19 38.59
CA LYS A 354 -20.38 11.10 37.94
C LYS A 354 -20.05 9.99 38.94
N LEU A 355 -19.98 8.75 38.45
CA LEU A 355 -19.66 7.62 39.31
C LEU A 355 -18.18 7.66 39.73
N GLU A 356 -17.91 7.08 40.89
CA GLU A 356 -16.58 6.91 41.48
C GLU A 356 -16.40 5.48 41.99
N GLU A 357 -16.75 4.51 41.14
CA GLU A 357 -16.56 3.09 41.46
C GLU A 357 -15.16 2.66 41.01
N VAL A 358 -14.37 2.12 41.95
CA VAL A 358 -13.04 1.56 41.63
C VAL A 358 -13.22 0.17 41.03
N VAL A 359 -12.73 0.00 39.81
CA VAL A 359 -12.87 -1.23 39.02
C VAL A 359 -11.52 -1.72 38.53
N THR A 360 -11.43 -3.01 38.26
CA THR A 360 -10.32 -3.61 37.54
C THR A 360 -10.76 -3.86 36.10
N ILE A 361 -10.08 -3.25 35.13
CA ILE A 361 -10.27 -3.50 33.71
C ILE A 361 -9.20 -4.47 33.21
N SER A 362 -9.61 -5.58 32.60
CA SER A 362 -8.72 -6.53 31.96
C SER A 362 -9.09 -6.74 30.50
N THR A 363 -8.08 -6.67 29.63
CA THR A 363 -8.22 -6.94 28.19
C THR A 363 -7.78 -8.36 27.92
N THR A 364 -8.72 -9.26 27.64
CA THR A 364 -8.43 -10.64 27.25
C THR A 364 -8.17 -10.71 25.74
N GLU A 365 -7.99 -11.91 25.20
CA GLU A 365 -7.86 -12.13 23.76
C GLU A 365 -9.14 -11.80 22.99
N THR A 366 -10.31 -12.02 23.58
CA THR A 366 -11.61 -11.92 22.89
C THR A 366 -12.57 -10.89 23.50
N SER A 367 -12.33 -10.43 24.72
CA SER A 367 -13.24 -9.52 25.42
C SER A 367 -12.52 -8.49 26.31
N ILE A 368 -13.24 -7.43 26.64
CA ILE A 368 -12.92 -6.50 27.72
C ILE A 368 -13.77 -6.91 28.92
N VAL A 369 -13.12 -7.17 30.05
CA VAL A 369 -13.77 -7.58 31.30
C VAL A 369 -13.54 -6.50 32.35
N VAL A 370 -14.62 -6.04 32.99
CA VAL A 370 -14.54 -5.04 34.06
C VAL A 370 -15.15 -5.62 35.33
N THR A 371 -14.38 -5.70 36.40
CA THR A 371 -14.82 -6.23 37.70
C THR A 371 -14.76 -5.14 38.78
N LYS A 372 -15.70 -5.15 39.71
CA LYS A 372 -15.68 -4.24 40.86
C LYS A 372 -14.60 -4.67 41.85
N LYS A 373 -13.82 -3.72 42.35
CA LYS A 373 -12.79 -4.02 43.36
C LYS A 373 -13.39 -4.34 44.73
N SER A 374 -14.56 -3.76 45.05
CA SER A 374 -15.21 -3.86 46.36
C SER A 374 -15.69 -5.27 46.70
N ASP A 375 -16.30 -5.99 45.74
CA ASP A 375 -16.88 -7.32 45.95
C ASP A 375 -16.42 -8.37 44.92
N GLY A 376 -15.54 -8.00 43.98
CA GLY A 376 -15.04 -8.88 42.93
C GLY A 376 -16.07 -9.25 41.86
N LYS A 377 -17.28 -8.65 41.88
CA LYS A 377 -18.32 -8.99 40.91
C LYS A 377 -18.04 -8.38 39.54
N LEU A 378 -18.43 -9.11 38.51
CA LEU A 378 -18.42 -8.63 37.13
C LEU A 378 -19.37 -7.44 36.98
N LEU A 379 -18.85 -6.31 36.53
CA LEU A 379 -19.62 -5.11 36.22
C LEU A 379 -20.13 -5.15 34.78
N MET A 380 -19.25 -5.50 33.83
CA MET A 380 -19.59 -5.71 32.43
C MET A 380 -18.52 -6.56 31.76
N GLU A 381 -18.92 -7.27 30.71
CA GLU A 381 -18.04 -7.95 29.77
C GLU A 381 -18.54 -7.66 28.37
N HIS A 382 -17.66 -7.18 27.49
CA HIS A 382 -17.96 -6.90 26.09
C HIS A 382 -16.98 -7.63 25.20
N SER A 383 -17.49 -8.42 24.26
CA SER A 383 -16.66 -9.00 23.20
C SER A 383 -16.11 -7.89 22.31
N TYR A 384 -14.90 -8.03 21.77
CA TYR A 384 -14.37 -7.03 20.84
C TYR A 384 -15.24 -6.89 19.57
N THR A 385 -16.02 -7.91 19.21
CA THR A 385 -17.01 -7.83 18.12
C THR A 385 -18.19 -6.90 18.42
N GLU A 386 -18.43 -6.57 19.69
CA GLU A 386 -19.45 -5.64 20.17
C GLU A 386 -18.89 -4.22 20.35
N VAL A 387 -17.57 -4.08 20.44
CA VAL A 387 -16.89 -2.79 20.54
C VAL A 387 -16.79 -2.14 19.17
N SER A 388 -17.28 -0.92 19.05
CA SER A 388 -17.32 -0.15 17.79
C SER A 388 -16.22 0.90 17.69
N ALA A 389 -15.78 1.44 18.83
CA ALA A 389 -14.71 2.43 18.90
C ALA A 389 -14.07 2.47 20.29
N CYS A 390 -12.83 2.94 20.37
CA CYS A 390 -12.20 3.34 21.63
C CYS A 390 -11.39 4.61 21.43
N GLY A 391 -11.21 5.41 22.49
CA GLY A 391 -10.49 6.67 22.38
C GLY A 391 -10.38 7.44 23.69
N ARG A 392 -9.76 8.62 23.60
CA ARG A 392 -9.67 9.60 24.69
C ARG A 392 -9.67 11.03 24.17
N ARG A 393 -10.00 11.96 25.06
CA ARG A 393 -9.91 13.40 24.80
C ARG A 393 -8.51 13.94 25.07
N THR A 394 -8.07 14.91 24.27
CA THR A 394 -6.73 15.51 24.42
C THR A 394 -6.63 16.51 25.56
N ASP A 395 -7.75 17.06 26.03
CA ASP A 395 -7.84 17.93 27.20
C ASP A 395 -8.06 17.17 28.51
N PHE A 396 -8.40 15.87 28.44
CA PHE A 396 -8.59 14.98 29.60
C PHE A 396 -7.85 13.65 29.39
N MET A 397 -6.52 13.69 29.38
CA MET A 397 -5.67 12.56 29.00
C MET A 397 -5.73 11.35 29.94
N ASN A 398 -6.17 11.56 31.18
CA ASN A 398 -6.40 10.49 32.17
C ASN A 398 -7.72 9.75 31.91
N TYR A 399 -8.63 10.31 31.11
CA TYR A 399 -9.90 9.69 30.78
C TYR A 399 -9.75 8.91 29.49
N PHE A 400 -10.28 7.69 29.46
CA PHE A 400 -10.40 6.90 28.24
C PHE A 400 -11.78 6.26 28.20
N ALA A 401 -12.23 5.90 27.00
CA ALA A 401 -13.53 5.31 26.82
C ALA A 401 -13.54 4.35 25.64
N TYR A 402 -14.52 3.45 25.66
CA TYR A 402 -14.87 2.63 24.51
C TYR A 402 -16.38 2.56 24.34
N ILE A 403 -16.81 2.33 23.11
CA ILE A 403 -18.22 2.25 22.73
C ILE A 403 -18.56 0.79 22.44
N ALA A 404 -19.53 0.24 23.16
CA ALA A 404 -20.06 -1.10 22.96
C ALA A 404 -21.51 -1.03 22.45
N GLY A 405 -21.85 -1.94 21.52
CA GLY A 405 -23.21 -2.17 21.05
C GLY A 405 -24.00 -3.08 21.98
N ASP A 406 -25.32 -3.09 21.85
CA ASP A 406 -26.22 -4.06 22.49
C ASP A 406 -26.05 -5.50 21.96
N THR A 407 -25.40 -5.63 20.80
CA THR A 407 -24.92 -6.89 20.22
C THR A 407 -23.68 -6.59 19.38
N THR A 408 -23.24 -7.54 18.55
CA THR A 408 -22.13 -7.33 17.59
C THR A 408 -22.36 -6.06 16.77
N CYS A 409 -21.30 -5.26 16.58
CA CYS A 409 -21.40 -3.90 16.03
C CYS A 409 -22.14 -3.81 14.68
N ASN A 410 -22.09 -4.87 13.85
CA ASN A 410 -22.79 -4.95 12.56
C ASN A 410 -24.32 -5.11 12.68
N LEU A 411 -24.81 -5.60 13.82
CA LEU A 411 -26.23 -5.83 14.09
C LEU A 411 -26.79 -4.87 15.14
N ALA A 412 -25.92 -4.21 15.90
CA ALA A 412 -26.27 -3.34 17.01
C ALA A 412 -27.06 -2.12 16.54
N LYS A 413 -28.14 -1.81 17.27
CA LYS A 413 -28.96 -0.61 17.04
C LYS A 413 -28.82 0.41 18.15
N ASN A 414 -28.24 0.00 19.28
CA ASN A 414 -28.00 0.86 20.42
C ASN A 414 -26.56 0.70 20.88
N PHE A 415 -25.88 1.82 21.00
CA PHE A 415 -24.50 1.94 21.45
C PHE A 415 -24.44 2.70 22.75
N GLN A 416 -23.49 2.29 23.59
CA GLN A 416 -23.20 2.89 24.88
C GLN A 416 -21.70 3.14 24.99
N CYS A 417 -21.33 4.36 25.38
CA CYS A 417 -19.94 4.73 25.63
C CYS A 417 -19.65 4.56 27.12
N HIS A 418 -18.67 3.73 27.47
CA HIS A 418 -18.21 3.49 28.84
C HIS A 418 -16.95 4.31 29.11
N ILE A 419 -16.99 5.18 30.12
CA ILE A 419 -15.92 6.13 30.43
C ILE A 419 -15.21 5.68 31.72
N PHE A 420 -13.88 5.69 31.66
CA PHE A 420 -12.98 5.35 32.74
C PHE A 420 -11.96 6.47 32.94
N GLU A 421 -11.39 6.53 34.13
CA GLU A 421 -10.28 7.41 34.47
C GLU A 421 -9.17 6.60 35.13
N SER A 422 -7.95 6.75 34.62
CA SER A 422 -6.73 6.21 35.22
C SER A 422 -6.06 7.23 36.13
N GLU A 423 -5.17 6.76 37.01
CA GLU A 423 -4.35 7.65 37.85
C GLU A 423 -3.36 8.46 37.01
N HIS A 424 -2.84 7.87 35.93
CA HIS A 424 -1.84 8.48 35.05
C HIS A 424 -2.24 8.41 33.58
N ALA A 425 -1.94 9.48 32.82
CA ALA A 425 -2.22 9.57 31.38
C ALA A 425 -1.52 8.49 30.54
N ASP A 426 -0.36 8.00 30.99
CA ASP A 426 0.38 6.93 30.33
C ASP A 426 -0.31 5.58 30.53
N GLU A 427 -0.89 5.34 31.70
CA GLU A 427 -1.70 4.15 31.97
C GLU A 427 -2.96 4.13 31.11
N ALA A 428 -3.70 5.25 31.01
CA ALA A 428 -4.83 5.38 30.09
C ALA A 428 -4.44 5.09 28.64
N LYS A 429 -3.25 5.52 28.22
CA LYS A 429 -2.73 5.25 26.88
C LYS A 429 -2.46 3.77 26.68
N ILE A 430 -1.81 3.10 27.63
CA ILE A 430 -1.50 1.66 27.57
C ILE A 430 -2.80 0.85 27.48
N ILE A 431 -3.77 1.11 28.37
CA ILE A 431 -5.07 0.41 28.38
C ILE A 431 -5.80 0.61 27.05
N LEU A 432 -5.84 1.85 26.55
CA LEU A 432 -6.49 2.18 25.30
C LEU A 432 -5.83 1.47 24.10
N CYS A 433 -4.50 1.41 24.07
CA CYS A 433 -3.77 0.66 23.05
C CYS A 433 -4.08 -0.84 23.12
N SER A 434 -4.18 -1.43 24.32
CA SER A 434 -4.55 -2.84 24.49
C SER A 434 -5.96 -3.13 23.98
N ILE A 435 -6.93 -2.24 24.25
CA ILE A 435 -8.29 -2.35 23.73
C ILE A 435 -8.30 -2.25 22.20
N ALA A 436 -7.58 -1.28 21.63
CA ALA A 436 -7.48 -1.10 20.18
C ALA A 436 -6.87 -2.33 19.50
N GLN A 437 -5.82 -2.93 20.07
CA GLN A 437 -5.21 -4.14 19.55
C GLN A 437 -6.12 -5.37 19.65
N GLY A 438 -6.95 -5.49 20.68
CA GLY A 438 -7.94 -6.56 20.79
C GLY A 438 -9.06 -6.43 19.75
N PHE A 439 -9.51 -5.20 19.52
CA PHE A 439 -10.43 -4.84 18.44
C PHE A 439 -9.86 -5.16 17.06
N GLU A 440 -8.63 -4.75 16.77
CA GLU A 440 -7.97 -5.05 15.49
C GLU A 440 -7.83 -6.55 15.23
N ARG A 441 -7.49 -7.36 16.26
CA ARG A 441 -7.32 -8.81 16.11
C ARG A 441 -8.61 -9.55 15.76
N THR A 442 -9.76 -9.07 16.21
CA THR A 442 -11.05 -9.76 16.06
C THR A 442 -11.82 -9.36 14.80
N GLN A 443 -11.43 -8.28 14.10
CA GLN A 443 -11.97 -7.94 12.77
C GLN A 443 -11.55 -8.92 11.66
N TRP A 444 -10.45 -9.67 11.82
CA TRP A 444 -9.93 -10.59 10.81
C TRP A 444 -10.56 -12.00 10.79
N PHE A 445 -11.48 -12.30 11.71
CA PHE A 445 -12.01 -13.66 11.91
C PHE A 445 -13.50 -13.85 11.57
N LEU A 446 -14.08 -12.99 10.73
CA LEU A 446 -15.44 -13.17 10.18
C LEU A 446 -15.45 -13.20 8.65
#